data_AF-A0A8K0D3B5-F1
#
_entry.id   AF-A0A8K0D3B5-F1
#
_cell.length_a   1.000
_cell.length_b   1.000
_cell.length_c   1.000
_cell.angle_alpha   90.00
_cell.angle_beta   90.00
_cell.angle_gamma   90.00
#
_symmetry.space_group_name_H-M   'P 1'
#
loop_
_entity.id
_entity.type
_entity.pdbx_description
1 polymer ?
#
loop_
_entity_poly.entity_id
_entity_poly.type
_entity_poly.pdbx_seq_one_letter_code
_entity_poly.pdbx_strand_id
1 'polypeptide(L)'
;MSMWGWMSSAGPGALIRTSPRMTAEEYVGILEDVLLPSIEAMYTGLQRFTFVHDNSAVHKARLITDWFRARPWIEVIDWPAKSPDLNSIENLWAAVVRAWNDVEEFELT
;
A
#
# COMPACT_ATOMS: atom_id res chain seq x y z
N MET A 1 9.57 -11.76 -6.67
CA MET A 1 8.53 -11.77 -5.62
C MET A 1 7.81 -10.44 -5.68
N SER A 2 6.48 -10.42 -5.57
CA SER A 2 5.72 -9.16 -5.46
C SER A 2 5.19 -9.03 -4.05
N MET A 3 5.26 -7.81 -3.53
CA MET A 3 4.84 -7.46 -2.19
C MET A 3 3.82 -6.33 -2.28
N TRP A 4 2.92 -6.28 -1.31
CA TRP A 4 2.09 -5.11 -1.06
C TRP A 4 2.24 -4.71 0.39
N GLY A 5 2.33 -3.42 0.64
CA GLY A 5 2.33 -2.88 1.99
C GLY A 5 1.88 -1.43 1.99
N TRP A 6 1.62 -0.92 3.18
CA TRP A 6 1.26 0.47 3.42
C TRP A 6 2.06 1.04 4.58
N MET A 7 2.10 2.37 4.68
CA MET A 7 2.74 3.07 5.79
C MET A 7 1.99 4.36 6.09
N SER A 8 2.26 4.92 7.26
CA SER A 8 1.81 6.24 7.68
C SER A 8 2.96 6.97 8.40
N SER A 9 2.66 8.15 8.94
CA SER A 9 3.60 8.88 9.82
C SER A 9 3.91 8.12 11.13
N ALA A 10 3.07 7.17 11.54
CA ALA A 10 3.34 6.33 12.72
C ALA A 10 4.31 5.17 12.41
N GLY A 11 4.56 4.88 11.13
CA GLY A 11 5.46 3.82 10.71
C GLY A 11 4.86 2.88 9.65
N PRO A 12 5.54 1.76 9.36
CA PRO A 12 5.05 0.75 8.44
C PRO A 12 3.84 0.01 9.01
N GLY A 13 2.87 -0.25 8.16
CA GLY A 13 1.72 -1.11 8.45
C GLY A 13 1.96 -2.55 8.04
N ALA A 14 0.89 -3.22 7.60
CA ALA A 14 0.97 -4.59 7.13
C ALA A 14 1.80 -4.72 5.83
N LEU A 15 2.54 -5.81 5.72
CA LEU A 15 3.34 -6.19 4.55
C LEU A 15 3.02 -7.64 4.18
N ILE A 16 2.51 -7.87 2.97
CA ILE A 16 2.09 -9.20 2.50
C ILE A 16 2.70 -9.52 1.14
N ARG A 17 2.85 -10.82 0.86
CA ARG A 17 3.17 -11.32 -0.48
C ARG A 17 1.92 -11.26 -1.36
N THR A 18 2.11 -10.93 -2.64
CA THR A 18 1.02 -10.82 -3.60
C THR A 18 1.34 -11.54 -4.92
N SER A 19 0.28 -11.79 -5.69
CA SER A 19 0.39 -12.24 -7.07
C SER A 19 1.21 -11.22 -7.90
N PRO A 20 2.13 -11.66 -8.78
CA PRO A 20 2.89 -10.75 -9.64
C PRO A 20 2.03 -9.88 -10.56
N ARG A 21 0.81 -10.33 -10.84
CA ARG A 21 -0.19 -9.62 -11.63
C ARG A 21 -1.47 -9.49 -10.80
N MET A 22 -1.50 -8.46 -9.97
CA MET A 22 -2.65 -8.16 -9.11
C MET A 22 -3.86 -7.77 -9.96
N THR A 23 -5.02 -8.39 -9.72
CA THR A 23 -6.30 -7.95 -10.29
C THR A 23 -6.99 -6.92 -9.41
N ALA A 24 -8.05 -6.28 -9.91
CA ALA A 24 -8.82 -5.33 -9.11
C ALA A 24 -9.54 -6.04 -7.95
N GLU A 25 -10.01 -7.26 -8.14
CA GLU A 25 -10.65 -8.08 -7.12
C GLU A 25 -9.67 -8.47 -6.02
N GLU A 26 -8.46 -8.90 -6.39
CA GLU A 26 -7.39 -9.18 -5.42
C GLU A 26 -7.05 -7.91 -4.64
N TYR A 27 -6.99 -6.74 -5.29
CA TYR A 27 -6.72 -5.48 -4.62
C TYR A 27 -7.84 -5.09 -3.64
N VAL A 28 -9.11 -5.27 -3.99
CA VAL A 28 -10.23 -5.09 -3.04
C VAL A 28 -10.07 -5.99 -1.83
N GLY A 29 -9.74 -7.27 -2.03
CA GLY A 29 -9.47 -8.20 -0.93
C GLY A 29 -8.34 -7.71 -0.02
N ILE A 30 -7.25 -7.19 -0.60
CA ILE A 30 -6.16 -6.59 0.19
C ILE A 30 -6.66 -5.38 0.99
N LEU A 31 -7.47 -4.51 0.41
CA LEU A 31 -8.02 -3.34 1.12
C LEU A 31 -8.93 -3.76 2.29
N GLU A 32 -9.79 -4.76 2.07
CA GLU A 32 -10.77 -5.21 3.07
C GLU A 32 -10.16 -6.10 4.15
N ASP A 33 -9.32 -7.04 3.77
CA ASP A 33 -8.82 -8.08 4.68
C ASP A 33 -7.48 -7.71 5.33
N VAL A 34 -6.75 -6.74 4.77
CA VAL A 34 -5.41 -6.38 5.23
C VAL A 34 -5.30 -4.91 5.61
N LEU A 35 -5.62 -3.97 4.72
CA LEU A 35 -5.46 -2.54 4.99
C LEU A 35 -6.36 -2.08 6.16
N LEU A 36 -7.68 -2.25 6.03
CA LEU A 36 -8.63 -1.73 7.03
C LEU A 36 -8.42 -2.33 8.44
N PRO A 37 -8.24 -3.67 8.60
CA PRO A 37 -7.98 -4.25 9.92
C PRO A 37 -6.65 -3.77 10.52
N SER A 38 -5.60 -3.61 9.71
CA SER A 38 -4.31 -3.11 10.21
C SER A 38 -4.34 -1.63 10.55
N ILE A 39 -5.13 -0.80 9.85
CA ILE A 39 -5.38 0.59 10.25
C ILE A 39 -6.09 0.62 11.60
N GLU A 40 -7.14 -0.17 11.82
CA GLU A 40 -7.87 -0.19 13.09
C GLU A 40 -6.98 -0.66 14.26
N ALA A 41 -6.09 -1.64 14.01
CA ALA A 41 -5.13 -2.09 15.00
C ALA A 41 -4.10 -1.01 15.36
N MET A 42 -3.68 -0.19 14.40
CA MET A 42 -2.71 0.90 14.63
C MET A 42 -3.37 2.16 15.18
N TYR A 43 -4.61 2.44 14.78
CA TYR A 43 -5.36 3.66 15.06
C TYR A 43 -6.77 3.33 15.53
N THR A 44 -6.88 2.73 16.72
CA THR A 44 -8.17 2.30 17.27
C THR A 44 -9.18 3.44 17.33
N GLY A 45 -10.35 3.22 16.74
CA GLY A 45 -11.45 4.21 16.70
C GLY A 45 -11.28 5.34 15.69
N LEU A 46 -10.32 5.26 14.76
CA LEU A 46 -10.13 6.26 13.72
C LEU A 46 -11.35 6.34 12.80
N GLN A 47 -11.96 7.52 12.74
CA GLN A 47 -13.22 7.72 12.01
C GLN A 47 -13.04 8.10 10.54
N ARG A 48 -11.88 8.65 10.17
CA ARG A 48 -11.58 9.11 8.81
C ARG A 48 -10.08 9.14 8.60
N PHE A 49 -9.64 8.82 7.38
CA PHE A 49 -8.26 9.00 6.99
C PHE A 49 -8.14 9.31 5.51
N THR A 50 -6.96 9.83 5.17
CA THR A 50 -6.58 10.13 3.79
C THR A 50 -5.72 8.98 3.26
N PHE A 51 -6.02 8.54 2.05
CA PHE A 51 -5.36 7.42 1.41
C PHE A 51 -4.68 7.87 0.12
N VAL A 52 -3.45 7.41 -0.07
CA VAL A 52 -2.67 7.63 -1.29
C VAL A 52 -2.27 6.26 -1.83
N HIS A 53 -2.59 6.01 -3.10
CA HIS A 53 -2.08 4.87 -3.83
C HIS A 53 -1.42 5.33 -5.14
N ASP A 54 -0.56 4.48 -5.70
CA ASP A 54 0.07 4.79 -6.99
C ASP A 54 -0.95 4.82 -8.13
N ASN A 55 -0.52 5.32 -9.30
CA ASN A 55 -1.38 5.51 -10.46
C ASN A 55 -1.52 4.25 -11.34
N SER A 56 -1.31 3.06 -10.79
CA SER A 56 -1.46 1.75 -11.46
C SER A 56 -2.82 1.63 -12.15
N ALA A 57 -2.85 0.93 -13.29
CA ALA A 57 -4.08 0.65 -14.02
C ALA A 57 -5.11 -0.10 -13.15
N VAL A 58 -4.65 -0.94 -12.22
CA VAL A 58 -5.52 -1.68 -11.29
C VAL A 58 -6.25 -0.72 -10.36
N HIS A 59 -5.56 0.28 -9.83
CA HIS A 59 -6.13 1.24 -8.88
C HIS A 59 -7.17 2.17 -9.52
N LYS A 60 -7.09 2.34 -10.85
CA LYS A 60 -8.07 3.09 -11.65
C LYS A 60 -9.24 2.26 -12.15
N ALA A 61 -9.25 0.95 -11.89
CA ALA A 61 -10.35 0.11 -12.34
C ALA A 61 -11.65 0.58 -11.70
N ARG A 62 -12.75 0.50 -12.46
CA ARG A 62 -14.08 0.94 -12.01
C ARG A 62 -14.45 0.32 -10.66
N LEU A 63 -14.13 -0.97 -10.47
CA LEU A 63 -14.35 -1.69 -9.22
C LEU A 63 -13.70 -0.98 -8.03
N ILE A 64 -12.45 -0.54 -8.16
CA ILE A 64 -11.73 0.17 -7.09
C ILE A 64 -12.34 1.54 -6.84
N THR A 65 -12.67 2.28 -7.90
CA THR A 65 -13.29 3.60 -7.75
C THR A 65 -14.67 3.51 -7.07
N ASP A 66 -15.46 2.49 -7.38
CA ASP A 66 -16.77 2.27 -6.75
C ASP A 66 -16.62 1.80 -5.31
N TRP A 67 -15.59 0.99 -5.02
CA TRP A 67 -15.25 0.57 -3.66
C TRP A 67 -14.93 1.76 -2.73
N PHE A 68 -14.15 2.74 -3.20
CA PHE A 68 -13.87 3.96 -2.45
C PHE A 68 -15.09 4.89 -2.37
N ARG A 69 -15.89 5.02 -3.43
CA ARG A 69 -17.14 5.83 -3.40
C ARG A 69 -18.14 5.32 -2.36
N ALA A 70 -18.20 4.01 -2.15
CA ALA A 70 -19.04 3.40 -1.11
C ALA A 70 -18.52 3.67 0.32
N ARG A 71 -17.32 4.25 0.47
CA ARG A 71 -16.61 4.46 1.73
C ARG A 71 -16.14 5.92 1.90
N PRO A 72 -17.07 6.87 2.07
CA PRO A 72 -16.76 8.31 2.11
C PRO A 72 -15.92 8.77 3.32
N TRP A 73 -15.63 7.88 4.27
CA TRP A 73 -14.66 8.12 5.34
C TRP A 73 -13.20 7.88 4.93
N ILE A 74 -12.98 7.42 3.69
CA ILE A 74 -11.65 7.31 3.08
C ILE A 74 -11.53 8.40 2.02
N GLU A 75 -10.69 9.40 2.28
CA GLU A 75 -10.41 10.45 1.31
C GLU A 75 -9.23 10.01 0.43
N VAL A 76 -9.48 9.72 -0.85
CA VAL A 76 -8.41 9.35 -1.79
C VAL A 76 -7.84 10.61 -2.42
N ILE A 77 -6.53 10.83 -2.32
CA ILE A 77 -5.84 11.92 -3.02
C ILE A 77 -5.49 11.46 -4.43
N ASP A 78 -5.94 12.21 -5.43
CA ASP A 78 -5.47 12.08 -6.81
C ASP A 78 -3.99 12.46 -6.90
N TRP A 79 -3.12 11.47 -7.03
CA TRP A 79 -1.69 11.71 -7.16
C TRP A 79 -1.31 12.13 -8.59
N PRO A 80 -0.54 13.21 -8.78
CA PRO A 80 -0.11 13.61 -10.11
C PRO A 80 0.74 12.52 -10.76
N ALA A 81 0.40 12.15 -12.00
CA ALA A 81 1.15 11.16 -12.75
C ALA A 81 2.62 11.60 -12.90
N LYS A 82 3.56 10.64 -12.77
CA LYS A 82 5.01 10.83 -12.92
C LYS A 82 5.72 11.58 -11.77
N SER A 83 5.20 11.50 -10.55
CA SER A 83 5.89 11.99 -9.34
C SER A 83 6.26 10.86 -8.36
N PRO A 84 7.13 9.90 -8.77
CA PRO A 84 7.57 8.82 -7.87
C PRO A 84 8.33 9.40 -6.66
N ASP A 85 9.06 10.50 -6.83
CA ASP A 85 9.84 11.17 -5.78
C ASP A 85 8.98 11.68 -4.61
N LEU A 86 7.68 11.88 -4.85
CA LEU A 86 6.76 12.34 -3.82
C LEU A 86 6.15 11.17 -3.02
N ASN A 87 6.25 9.93 -3.51
CA ASN A 87 5.66 8.77 -2.85
C ASN A 87 6.62 8.26 -1.77
N SER A 88 6.36 8.63 -0.51
CA SER A 88 7.21 8.28 0.63
C SER A 88 7.43 6.77 0.80
N ILE A 89 6.52 5.92 0.28
CA ILE A 89 6.69 4.47 0.33
C ILE A 89 7.81 3.97 -0.59
N GLU A 90 8.18 4.70 -1.64
CA GLU A 90 9.30 4.33 -2.51
C GLU A 90 10.63 4.42 -1.75
N ASN A 91 10.77 5.42 -0.88
CA ASN A 91 11.93 5.52 0.00
C ASN A 91 12.00 4.36 0.99
N LEU A 92 10.84 3.92 1.50
CA LEU A 92 10.75 2.73 2.34
C LEU A 92 11.15 1.48 1.57
N TRP A 93 10.63 1.28 0.35
CA TRP A 93 11.00 0.13 -0.49
C TRP A 93 12.50 0.11 -0.80
N ALA A 94 13.08 1.26 -1.12
CA ALA A 94 14.52 1.36 -1.36
C ALA A 94 15.33 0.97 -0.11
N ALA A 95 14.88 1.34 1.09
CA ALA A 95 15.51 0.94 2.34
C ALA A 95 15.38 -0.57 2.60
N VAL A 96 14.19 -1.14 2.36
CA VAL A 96 13.93 -2.59 2.50
C VAL A 96 14.80 -3.40 1.55
N VAL A 97 14.92 -2.98 0.28
CA VAL A 97 15.76 -3.67 -0.71
C VAL A 97 17.24 -3.61 -0.33
N ARG A 98 17.73 -2.46 0.12
CA ARG A 98 19.12 -2.35 0.60
C ARG A 98 19.39 -3.30 1.77
N ALA A 99 18.54 -3.26 2.80
CA ALA A 99 18.67 -4.12 3.96
C ALA A 99 18.57 -5.62 3.59
N TRP A 100 17.75 -5.97 2.60
CA TRP A 100 17.63 -7.35 2.11
C TRP A 100 18.93 -7.83 1.46
N ASN A 101 19.52 -7.01 0.59
CA ASN A 101 20.76 -7.35 -0.10
C ASN A 101 21.94 -7.50 0.87
N ASP A 102 22.00 -6.65 1.91
CA ASP A 102 23.04 -6.73 2.94
C ASP A 102 22.96 -8.06 3.73
N VAL A 103 21.75 -8.59 3.94
CA VAL A 103 21.55 -9.91 4.59
C VAL A 103 22.00 -11.05 3.68
N GLU A 104 21.66 -11.00 2.39
CA GLU A 104 22.11 -12.03 1.44
C GLU A 104 23.65 -12.06 1.30
N GLU A 105 24.31 -10.90 1.32
CA GLU A 105 25.78 -10.84 1.28
C GLU A 105 26.43 -11.41 2.55
N PHE A 106 25.81 -11.21 3.72
CA PHE A 106 26.25 -11.80 4.99
C PHE A 106 26.04 -13.32 5.04
N GLU A 107 24.95 -13.85 4.49
CA GLU A 107 24.71 -15.31 4.45
C GLU A 107 25.61 -16.04 3.43
N LEU A 108 26.22 -15.31 2.49
CA LEU A 108 27.14 -15.82 1.48
C LEU A 108 28.63 -15.66 1.84
N THR A 109 28.96 -15.10 3.01
CA THR A 109 30.34 -14.95 3.54
C THR A 109 30.60 -15.81 4.76
#